data_AF-A0A955XY55-F1
#
_entry.id   AF-A0A955XY55-F1
#
_cell.length_a   1.000
_cell.length_b   1.000
_cell.length_c   1.000
_cell.angle_alpha   90.00
_cell.angle_beta   90.00
_cell.angle_gamma   90.00
#
_symmetry.space_group_name_H-M   'P 1'
#
loop_
_entity.id
_entity.type
_entity.pdbx_description
1 polymer ?
#
loop_
_entity_poly.entity_id
_entity_poly.type
_entity_poly.pdbx_seq_one_letter_code
_entity_poly.pdbx_strand_id
1 'polypeptide(L)'
;MSDASTPFVARESDVQVLEKLWEGARAGTPATLRLQAPFGGGRRAVCNTFLRALAAESEPPILWRVSCVDQENGLQWLVRMYGALVATLASDVLRRGKIEMMLNAQLPNQPARVQAWYQQFIASLKEAKTDTESGQVQLRIPQDNPLIGLVEITCAIASRMPMVLEIQNPFAVNSLAAGMFLEALADGLLHNPGCVEVARRNTAS
;
A
#
# COMPACT_ATOMS: atom_id res chain seq x y z
N MET A 1 42.85 -8.13 1.81
CA MET A 1 41.66 -8.94 2.12
C MET A 1 40.60 -8.56 1.11
N SER A 2 40.08 -9.52 0.36
CA SER A 2 39.17 -9.30 -0.76
C SER A 2 37.83 -8.77 -0.26
N ASP A 3 37.53 -7.50 -0.52
CA ASP A 3 36.17 -6.97 -0.54
C ASP A 3 35.43 -7.63 -1.71
N ALA A 4 34.90 -8.82 -1.45
CA ALA A 4 33.92 -9.44 -2.31
C ALA A 4 32.66 -8.58 -2.22
N SER A 5 32.51 -7.61 -3.14
CA SER A 5 31.27 -6.86 -3.29
C SER A 5 30.13 -7.87 -3.43
N THR A 6 29.22 -7.87 -2.46
CA THR A 6 28.04 -8.74 -2.46
C THR A 6 27.35 -8.61 -3.81
N PRO A 7 27.09 -9.69 -4.57
CA PRO A 7 26.66 -9.59 -5.97
C PRO A 7 25.29 -8.93 -6.19
N PHE A 8 24.56 -8.63 -5.10
CA PHE A 8 23.23 -8.05 -5.10
C PHE A 8 23.23 -6.71 -4.35
N VAL A 9 23.90 -5.69 -4.91
CA VAL A 9 23.96 -4.35 -4.31
C VAL A 9 22.82 -3.49 -4.84
N ALA A 10 22.08 -2.86 -3.92
CA ALA A 10 21.25 -1.70 -4.26
C ALA A 10 22.19 -0.56 -4.65
N ARG A 11 22.23 -0.19 -5.94
CA ARG A 11 23.06 0.94 -6.37
C ARG A 11 22.51 2.20 -5.70
N GLU A 12 23.41 3.01 -5.15
CA GLU A 12 23.03 4.25 -4.48
C GLU A 12 22.20 5.17 -5.39
N SER A 13 22.58 5.26 -6.67
CA SER A 13 21.84 6.02 -7.68
C SER A 13 20.39 5.56 -7.85
N ASP A 14 20.12 4.26 -7.75
CA ASP A 14 18.76 3.72 -7.91
C ASP A 14 17.91 4.04 -6.68
N VAL A 15 18.52 4.03 -5.48
CA VAL A 15 17.86 4.41 -4.23
C VAL A 15 17.55 5.90 -4.21
N GLN A 16 18.49 6.75 -4.64
CA GLN A 16 18.30 8.21 -4.74
C GLN A 16 17.13 8.58 -5.67
N VAL A 17 16.89 7.82 -6.74
CA VAL A 17 15.69 8.03 -7.58
C VAL A 17 14.40 7.78 -6.81
N LEU A 18 14.36 6.73 -5.97
CA LEU A 18 13.20 6.45 -5.12
C LEU A 18 13.01 7.52 -4.06
N GLU A 19 14.08 8.00 -3.44
CA GLU A 19 14.07 9.09 -2.45
C GLU A 19 13.54 10.38 -3.07
N LYS A 20 14.01 10.77 -4.26
CA LYS A 20 13.51 11.96 -4.95
C LYS A 20 12.01 11.86 -5.29
N LEU A 21 11.55 10.68 -5.73
CA LEU A 21 10.13 10.46 -5.99
C LEU A 21 9.31 10.54 -4.69
N TRP A 22 9.87 10.02 -3.59
CA TRP A 22 9.27 10.10 -2.26
C TRP A 22 9.12 11.53 -1.74
N GLU A 23 10.15 12.36 -1.93
CA GLU A 23 10.09 13.78 -1.56
C GLU A 23 8.98 14.52 -2.31
N GLY A 24 8.90 14.33 -3.63
CA GLY A 24 7.83 14.92 -4.45
C GLY A 24 6.44 14.45 -4.03
N ALA A 25 6.32 13.17 -3.74
CA ALA A 25 5.13 12.55 -3.18
C ALA A 25 4.67 13.14 -1.85
N ARG A 26 5.59 13.29 -0.89
CA ARG A 26 5.32 13.94 0.39
C ARG A 26 4.89 15.39 0.23
N ALA A 27 5.38 16.06 -0.81
CA ALA A 27 4.98 17.41 -1.18
C ALA A 27 3.62 17.46 -1.93
N GLY A 28 2.91 16.33 -2.05
CA GLY A 28 1.57 16.26 -2.65
C GLY A 28 1.57 15.90 -4.14
N THR A 29 2.70 15.51 -4.72
CA THR A 29 2.78 15.05 -6.11
C THR A 29 2.82 13.51 -6.16
N PRO A 30 1.68 12.82 -6.27
CA PRO A 30 1.65 11.36 -6.31
C PRO A 30 2.59 10.83 -7.41
N ALA A 31 3.30 9.74 -7.11
CA ALA A 31 4.26 9.15 -8.03
C ALA A 31 4.02 7.65 -8.19
N THR A 32 4.28 7.17 -9.40
CA THR A 32 4.24 5.74 -9.74
C THR A 32 5.49 5.34 -10.48
N LEU A 33 6.08 4.23 -10.07
CA LEU A 33 7.28 3.70 -10.69
C LEU A 33 7.19 2.19 -10.88
N ARG A 34 8.05 1.65 -11.74
CA ARG A 34 8.23 0.21 -11.92
C ARG A 34 9.70 -0.12 -11.93
N LEU A 35 10.15 -0.88 -10.94
CA LEU A 35 11.49 -1.43 -10.92
C LEU A 35 11.62 -2.54 -11.97
N GLN A 36 12.47 -2.31 -12.98
CA GLN A 36 12.75 -3.24 -14.06
C GLN A 36 14.23 -3.65 -14.03
N ALA A 37 14.48 -4.96 -14.06
CA ALA A 37 15.81 -5.53 -14.21
C ALA A 37 15.67 -7.02 -14.60
N PRO A 38 16.70 -7.63 -15.21
CA PRO A 38 16.79 -9.08 -15.35
C PRO A 38 16.64 -9.82 -14.02
N PHE A 39 16.43 -11.14 -14.09
CA PHE A 39 16.46 -11.98 -12.90
C PHE A 39 17.79 -11.80 -12.14
N GLY A 40 17.72 -11.67 -10.81
CA GLY A 40 18.90 -11.37 -9.99
C GLY A 40 19.37 -9.91 -10.04
N GLY A 41 18.75 -9.02 -10.81
CA GLY A 41 19.18 -7.62 -10.98
C GLY A 41 18.90 -6.68 -9.80
N GLY A 42 18.87 -7.17 -8.56
CA GLY A 42 18.87 -6.32 -7.36
C GLY A 42 17.58 -5.55 -7.02
N ARG A 43 16.48 -5.67 -7.78
CA ARG A 43 15.22 -4.93 -7.54
C ARG A 43 14.72 -4.99 -6.10
N ARG A 44 14.73 -6.19 -5.51
CA ARG A 44 14.33 -6.40 -4.10
C ARG A 44 15.31 -5.74 -3.13
N ALA A 45 16.60 -5.73 -3.44
CA ALA A 45 17.60 -5.05 -2.63
C ALA A 45 17.36 -3.53 -2.63
N VAL A 46 17.20 -2.92 -3.82
CA VAL A 46 16.91 -1.49 -3.97
C VAL A 46 15.65 -1.09 -3.20
N CYS A 47 14.54 -1.81 -3.43
CA CYS A 47 13.28 -1.52 -2.76
C CYS A 47 13.38 -1.69 -1.23
N ASN A 48 14.01 -2.77 -0.75
CA ASN A 48 14.16 -2.99 0.69
C ASN A 48 15.09 -1.96 1.35
N THR A 49 16.16 -1.52 0.68
CA THR A 49 17.04 -0.46 1.19
C THR A 49 16.25 0.83 1.38
N PHE A 50 15.50 1.23 0.36
CA PHE A 50 14.62 2.40 0.42
C PHE A 50 13.56 2.28 1.53
N LEU A 51 12.81 1.17 1.59
CA LEU A 51 11.76 0.98 2.60
C LEU A 51 12.31 0.95 4.04
N ARG A 52 13.54 0.45 4.25
CA ARG A 52 14.20 0.50 5.57
C ARG A 52 14.57 1.93 5.96
N ALA A 53 15.03 2.74 5.01
CA ALA A 53 15.31 4.15 5.27
C ALA A 53 14.03 4.89 5.68
N LEU A 54 12.91 4.66 4.97
CA LEU A 54 11.62 5.23 5.33
C LEU A 54 11.13 4.82 6.72
N ALA A 55 11.28 3.54 7.06
CA ALA A 55 10.88 3.03 8.37
C ALA A 55 11.70 3.60 9.54
N ALA A 56 12.89 4.13 9.26
CA ALA A 56 13.78 4.77 10.22
C ALA A 56 13.55 6.29 10.36
N GLU A 57 12.65 6.88 9.58
CA GLU A 57 12.26 8.29 9.75
C GLU A 57 11.59 8.51 11.12
N SER A 58 11.69 9.73 11.65
CA SER A 58 11.05 10.11 12.94
C SER A 58 9.53 9.96 12.92
N GLU A 59 8.91 10.27 11.78
CA GLU A 59 7.50 10.03 11.49
C GLU A 59 7.41 9.08 10.28
N PRO A 60 7.51 7.76 10.50
CA PRO A 60 7.58 6.82 9.40
C PRO A 60 6.24 6.77 8.65
N PRO A 61 6.26 6.72 7.31
CA PRO A 61 5.06 6.60 6.51
C PRO A 61 4.41 5.22 6.68
N ILE A 62 3.18 5.08 6.19
CA ILE A 62 2.52 3.78 6.10
C ILE A 62 3.18 2.98 4.97
N LEU A 63 3.86 1.89 5.32
CA LEU A 63 4.47 0.99 4.34
C LEU A 63 3.53 -0.19 4.08
N TRP A 64 2.62 -0.03 3.12
CA TRP A 64 1.66 -1.06 2.74
C TRP A 64 2.27 -2.00 1.70
N ARG A 65 2.68 -3.19 2.14
CA ARG A 65 3.39 -4.15 1.28
C ARG A 65 2.47 -5.33 0.96
N VAL A 66 2.33 -5.65 -0.32
CA VAL A 66 1.47 -6.73 -0.80
C VAL A 66 2.27 -7.65 -1.70
N SER A 67 2.30 -8.93 -1.35
CA SER A 67 2.89 -9.98 -2.20
C SER A 67 1.80 -10.78 -2.88
N CYS A 68 1.67 -10.61 -4.19
CA CYS A 68 0.77 -11.43 -4.99
C CYS A 68 1.27 -12.88 -5.03
N VAL A 69 0.34 -13.83 -4.98
CA VAL A 69 0.64 -15.26 -5.11
C VAL A 69 0.09 -15.81 -6.42
N ASP A 70 0.60 -16.95 -6.85
CA ASP A 70 0.26 -17.52 -8.15
C ASP A 70 -1.24 -17.86 -8.26
N GLN A 71 -1.80 -17.51 -9.42
CA GLN A 71 -3.19 -17.78 -9.81
C GLN A 71 -4.25 -17.07 -8.96
N GLU A 72 -3.94 -15.90 -8.39
CA GLU A 72 -4.96 -15.09 -7.73
C GLU A 72 -5.96 -14.52 -8.73
N ASN A 73 -7.25 -14.78 -8.46
CA ASN A 73 -8.34 -14.09 -9.12
C ASN A 73 -8.59 -12.71 -8.45
N GLY A 74 -9.50 -11.92 -9.03
CA GLY A 74 -9.76 -10.55 -8.56
C GLY A 74 -10.24 -10.45 -7.11
N LEU A 75 -11.09 -11.38 -6.67
CA LEU A 75 -11.61 -11.37 -5.31
C LEU A 75 -10.53 -11.79 -4.30
N GLN A 76 -9.77 -12.84 -4.59
CA GLN A 76 -8.67 -13.28 -3.73
C GLN A 76 -7.61 -12.19 -3.57
N TRP A 77 -7.23 -11.55 -4.68
CA TRP A 77 -6.31 -10.42 -4.67
C TRP A 77 -6.85 -9.26 -3.83
N LEU A 78 -8.14 -8.93 -3.98
CA LEU A 78 -8.76 -7.85 -3.21
C LEU A 78 -8.81 -8.16 -1.70
N VAL A 79 -9.15 -9.39 -1.33
CA VAL A 79 -9.08 -9.87 0.07
C VAL A 79 -7.65 -9.72 0.60
N ARG A 80 -6.64 -10.07 -0.20
CA ARG A 80 -5.23 -9.89 0.17
C ARG A 80 -4.88 -8.42 0.38
N MET A 81 -5.34 -7.54 -0.51
CA MET A 81 -5.13 -6.10 -0.37
C MET A 81 -5.69 -5.58 0.97
N TYR A 82 -6.96 -5.89 1.27
CA TYR A 82 -7.57 -5.55 2.56
C TYR A 82 -6.80 -6.12 3.74
N GLY A 83 -6.44 -7.41 3.68
CA GLY A 83 -5.70 -8.10 4.73
C GLY A 83 -4.35 -7.46 5.00
N ALA A 84 -3.60 -7.16 3.94
CA ALA A 84 -2.30 -6.50 4.04
C ALA A 84 -2.41 -5.08 4.59
N LEU A 85 -3.45 -4.32 4.20
CA LEU A 85 -3.67 -2.97 4.72
C LEU A 85 -3.99 -3.03 6.22
N VAL A 86 -4.96 -3.85 6.62
CA VAL A 86 -5.34 -4.02 8.03
C VAL A 86 -4.14 -4.49 8.85
N ALA A 87 -3.36 -5.47 8.38
CA ALA A 87 -2.17 -5.93 9.08
C ALA A 87 -1.11 -4.82 9.24
N THR A 88 -0.90 -4.02 8.19
CA THR A 88 0.03 -2.88 8.21
C THR A 88 -0.39 -1.85 9.27
N LEU A 89 -1.68 -1.50 9.30
CA LEU A 89 -2.21 -0.47 10.20
C LEU A 89 -2.37 -0.95 11.63
N ALA A 90 -2.69 -2.24 11.84
CA ALA A 90 -2.87 -2.85 13.16
C ALA A 90 -1.54 -3.19 13.85
N SER A 91 -0.42 -3.21 13.11
CA SER A 91 0.92 -3.50 13.66
C SER A 91 1.40 -2.52 14.73
N ASP A 92 0.82 -1.31 14.77
CA ASP A 92 1.13 -0.26 15.74
C ASP A 92 -0.15 0.31 16.33
N VAL A 93 -0.28 0.24 17.66
CA VAL A 93 -1.45 0.69 18.42
C VAL A 93 -1.69 2.20 18.26
N LEU A 94 -0.63 3.01 18.25
CA LEU A 94 -0.74 4.47 18.10
C LEU A 94 -1.19 4.82 16.69
N ARG A 95 -0.58 4.18 15.68
CA ARG A 95 -1.00 4.33 14.29
C ARG A 95 -2.47 3.95 14.10
N ARG A 96 -2.88 2.79 14.62
CA ARG A 96 -4.29 2.34 14.59
C ARG A 96 -5.24 3.38 15.18
N GLY A 97 -4.91 3.94 16.35
CA GLY A 97 -5.71 4.97 17.00
C GLY A 97 -5.83 6.26 16.16
N LYS A 98 -4.71 6.71 15.56
CA LYS A 98 -4.69 7.87 14.66
C LYS A 98 -5.58 7.66 13.42
N ILE A 99 -5.52 6.48 12.81
CA ILE A 99 -6.36 6.12 11.65
C ILE A 99 -7.83 6.10 12.03
N GLU A 100 -8.18 5.45 13.15
CA GLU A 100 -9.56 5.42 13.64
C GLU A 100 -10.11 6.83 13.86
N MET A 101 -9.38 7.68 14.58
CA MET A 101 -9.80 9.06 14.84
C MET A 101 -10.01 9.84 13.54
N MET A 102 -9.08 9.71 12.60
CA MET A 102 -9.14 10.41 11.32
C MET A 102 -10.31 9.94 10.44
N LEU A 103 -10.54 8.63 10.32
CA LEU A 103 -11.67 8.12 9.54
C LEU A 103 -13.02 8.52 10.17
N ASN A 104 -13.12 8.47 11.50
CA ASN A 104 -14.31 8.95 12.22
C ASN A 104 -14.57 10.44 12.01
N ALA A 105 -13.52 11.27 12.02
CA ALA A 105 -13.64 12.71 11.80
C ALA A 105 -14.17 13.07 10.39
N GLN A 106 -14.00 12.17 9.42
CA GLN A 106 -14.47 12.37 8.05
C GLN A 106 -15.94 11.94 7.84
N LEU A 107 -16.50 11.10 8.73
CA LEU A 107 -17.85 10.54 8.56
C LEU A 107 -18.93 11.57 8.22
N PRO A 108 -19.03 12.74 8.90
CA PRO A 108 -20.11 13.69 8.63
C PRO A 108 -20.12 14.25 7.21
N ASN A 109 -18.96 14.26 6.54
CA ASN A 109 -18.79 14.81 5.18
C ASN A 109 -18.93 13.75 4.09
N GLN A 110 -19.14 12.49 4.47
CA GLN A 110 -19.20 11.37 3.54
C GLN A 110 -20.63 10.92 3.28
N PRO A 111 -20.95 10.39 2.08
CA PRO A 111 -22.23 9.72 1.85
C PRO A 111 -22.44 8.54 2.80
N ALA A 112 -23.69 8.24 3.16
CA ALA A 112 -24.02 7.16 4.11
C ALA A 112 -23.38 5.80 3.75
N ARG A 113 -23.24 5.53 2.45
CA ARG A 113 -22.55 4.35 1.93
C ARG A 113 -21.07 4.30 2.33
N VAL A 114 -20.33 5.39 2.12
CA VAL A 114 -18.91 5.50 2.46
C VAL A 114 -18.71 5.50 3.98
N GLN A 115 -19.63 6.13 4.72
CA GLN A 115 -19.64 6.06 6.19
C GLN A 115 -19.70 4.61 6.69
N ALA A 116 -20.58 3.79 6.10
CA ALA A 116 -20.69 2.37 6.45
C ALA A 116 -19.39 1.60 6.13
N TRP A 117 -18.73 1.91 5.00
CA TRP A 117 -17.44 1.31 4.65
C TRP A 117 -16.34 1.66 5.65
N TYR A 118 -16.24 2.94 6.06
CA TYR A 118 -15.28 3.36 7.07
C TYR A 118 -15.54 2.67 8.41
N GLN A 119 -16.80 2.57 8.83
CA GLN A 119 -17.15 1.90 10.08
C GLN A 119 -16.82 0.40 10.05
N GLN A 120 -17.09 -0.30 8.94
CA GLN A 120 -16.72 -1.72 8.76
C GLN A 120 -15.19 -1.91 8.82
N PHE A 121 -14.45 -1.00 8.20
CA PHE A 121 -13.00 -1.03 8.21
C PHE A 121 -12.42 -0.75 9.61
N ILE A 122 -12.93 0.27 10.30
CA ILE A 122 -12.55 0.57 11.69
C ILE A 122 -12.84 -0.63 12.61
N ALA A 123 -13.99 -1.28 12.45
CA ALA A 123 -14.31 -2.49 13.21
C ALA A 123 -13.27 -3.60 12.93
N SER A 124 -12.87 -3.80 11.67
CA SER A 124 -11.82 -4.75 11.31
C SER A 124 -10.47 -4.40 11.96
N LEU A 125 -10.09 -3.12 12.01
CA LEU A 125 -8.86 -2.68 12.67
C LEU A 125 -8.87 -2.92 14.19
N LYS A 126 -10.03 -2.78 14.84
CA LYS A 126 -10.21 -3.05 16.27
C LYS A 126 -10.15 -4.55 16.58
N GLU A 127 -10.74 -5.35 15.70
CA GLU A 127 -10.84 -6.80 15.83
C GLU A 127 -9.59 -7.54 15.34
N ALA A 128 -8.72 -6.87 14.58
CA ALA A 128 -7.38 -7.33 14.22
C ALA A 128 -6.53 -7.44 15.50
N LYS A 129 -6.77 -8.51 16.26
CA LYS A 129 -5.88 -8.95 17.32
C LYS A 129 -4.62 -9.46 16.62
N THR A 130 -3.48 -8.96 17.03
CA THR A 130 -2.18 -9.63 16.86
C THR A 130 -2.22 -10.92 17.68
N ASP A 131 -3.03 -11.89 17.25
CA ASP A 131 -3.02 -13.21 17.85
C ASP A 131 -1.72 -13.87 17.41
N THR A 132 -0.77 -13.94 18.34
CA THR A 132 0.55 -14.54 18.16
C THR A 132 0.49 -16.03 17.84
N GLU A 133 -0.67 -16.69 18.03
CA GLU A 133 -0.83 -18.12 17.77
C GLU A 133 -1.49 -18.44 16.42
N SER A 134 -2.52 -17.70 16.01
CA SER A 134 -3.23 -17.98 14.75
C SER A 134 -2.89 -17.03 13.60
N GLY A 135 -2.50 -15.77 13.89
CA GLY A 135 -2.25 -14.73 12.89
C GLY A 135 -3.43 -14.40 11.98
N GLN A 136 -4.64 -14.89 12.29
CA GLN A 136 -5.82 -14.72 11.44
C GLN A 136 -6.56 -13.42 11.78
N VAL A 137 -6.72 -12.56 10.78
CA VAL A 137 -7.52 -11.34 10.88
C VAL A 137 -8.87 -11.59 10.22
N GLN A 138 -9.96 -11.41 10.96
CA GLN A 138 -11.29 -11.39 10.36
C GLN A 138 -11.52 -10.04 9.69
N LEU A 139 -11.61 -10.05 8.36
CA LEU A 139 -11.81 -8.84 7.56
C LEU A 139 -13.32 -8.60 7.36
N ARG A 140 -13.77 -7.39 7.67
CA ARG A 140 -15.10 -6.90 7.27
C ARG A 140 -14.94 -6.06 6.01
N ILE A 141 -15.09 -6.73 4.87
CA ILE A 141 -15.00 -6.11 3.56
C ILE A 141 -16.37 -5.54 3.16
N PRO A 142 -16.43 -4.32 2.59
CA PRO A 142 -17.64 -3.78 1.95
C PRO A 142 -18.29 -4.77 0.98
N GLN A 143 -19.50 -5.22 1.29
CA GLN A 143 -20.18 -6.29 0.54
C GLN A 143 -20.71 -5.82 -0.81
N ASP A 144 -21.04 -4.54 -0.91
CA ASP A 144 -21.74 -3.94 -2.04
C ASP A 144 -20.78 -3.43 -3.13
N ASN A 145 -19.61 -2.89 -2.75
CA ASN A 145 -18.53 -2.59 -3.68
C ASN A 145 -17.16 -2.63 -2.99
N PRO A 146 -16.52 -3.81 -2.92
CA PRO A 146 -15.27 -3.98 -2.17
C PRO A 146 -14.09 -3.24 -2.80
N LEU A 147 -14.07 -3.07 -4.13
CA LEU A 147 -12.97 -2.40 -4.83
C LEU A 147 -12.98 -0.90 -4.54
N ILE A 148 -14.12 -0.24 -4.77
CA ILE A 148 -14.26 1.20 -4.52
C ILE A 148 -14.15 1.49 -3.02
N GLY A 149 -14.70 0.63 -2.16
CA GLY A 149 -14.53 0.76 -0.72
C GLY A 149 -13.04 0.81 -0.32
N LEU A 150 -12.19 -0.01 -0.94
CA LEU A 150 -10.75 -0.02 -0.65
C LEU A 150 -10.08 1.28 -1.10
N VAL A 151 -10.43 1.76 -2.30
CA VAL A 151 -9.93 3.05 -2.83
C VAL A 151 -10.31 4.19 -1.90
N GLU A 152 -11.57 4.30 -1.50
CA GLU A 152 -12.07 5.36 -0.61
C GLU A 152 -11.37 5.34 0.75
N ILE A 153 -11.21 4.16 1.36
CA ILE A 153 -10.49 4.00 2.62
C ILE A 153 -9.03 4.42 2.45
N THR A 154 -8.38 3.97 1.38
CA THR A 154 -6.96 4.26 1.11
C THR A 154 -6.75 5.77 0.90
N CYS A 155 -7.55 6.42 0.06
CA CYS A 155 -7.48 7.86 -0.19
C CYS A 155 -7.75 8.67 1.08
N ALA A 156 -8.74 8.28 1.88
CA ALA A 156 -9.05 8.94 3.14
C ALA A 156 -7.89 8.90 4.13
N ILE A 157 -7.21 7.75 4.20
CA ILE A 157 -5.99 7.60 5.01
C ILE A 157 -4.86 8.46 4.48
N ALA A 158 -4.64 8.37 3.18
CA ALA A 158 -3.49 8.99 2.58
C ALA A 158 -3.57 10.52 2.51
N SER A 159 -4.79 11.08 2.54
CA SER A 159 -4.99 12.53 2.64
C SER A 159 -4.37 13.15 3.91
N ARG A 160 -4.03 12.35 4.92
CA ARG A 160 -3.46 12.82 6.21
C ARG A 160 -2.16 12.13 6.61
N MET A 161 -1.86 10.97 6.03
CA MET A 161 -0.69 10.18 6.37
C MET A 161 0.01 9.71 5.09
N PRO A 162 1.29 10.09 4.89
CA PRO A 162 2.04 9.62 3.75
C PRO A 162 2.08 8.09 3.73
N MET A 163 1.88 7.51 2.55
CA MET A 163 1.79 6.06 2.36
C MET A 163 2.56 5.65 1.11
N VAL A 164 3.21 4.49 1.21
CA VAL A 164 3.91 3.80 0.12
C VAL A 164 3.28 2.43 -0.05
N LEU A 165 2.65 2.20 -1.20
CA LEU A 165 2.17 0.88 -1.61
C LEU A 165 3.25 0.16 -2.43
N GLU A 166 3.73 -0.99 -1.95
CA GLU A 166 4.61 -1.89 -2.70
C GLU A 166 3.82 -3.14 -3.12
N ILE A 167 3.72 -3.39 -4.43
CA ILE A 167 3.14 -4.63 -4.96
C ILE A 167 4.24 -5.54 -5.54
N GLN A 168 4.44 -6.68 -4.90
CA GLN A 168 5.39 -7.70 -5.33
C GLN A 168 4.71 -8.75 -6.20
N ASN A 169 5.41 -9.18 -7.26
CA ASN A 169 4.96 -10.17 -8.24
C ASN A 169 3.57 -9.88 -8.86
N PRO A 170 3.27 -8.65 -9.31
CA PRO A 170 1.92 -8.30 -9.82
C PRO A 170 1.49 -9.12 -11.06
N PHE A 171 2.43 -9.79 -11.73
CA PHE A 171 2.14 -10.70 -12.84
C PHE A 171 1.46 -12.01 -12.42
N ALA A 172 1.48 -12.35 -11.13
CA ALA A 172 0.86 -13.55 -10.58
C ALA A 172 -0.68 -13.43 -10.48
N VAL A 173 -1.20 -12.21 -10.62
CA VAL A 173 -2.63 -11.88 -10.53
C VAL A 173 -3.24 -11.86 -11.92
N ASN A 174 -4.23 -12.71 -12.15
CA ASN A 174 -4.97 -12.76 -13.40
C ASN A 174 -6.32 -12.04 -13.22
N SER A 175 -6.28 -10.70 -13.08
CA SER A 175 -7.49 -9.93 -12.84
C SER A 175 -7.46 -8.51 -13.37
N LEU A 176 -8.58 -8.10 -13.99
CA LEU A 176 -8.88 -6.71 -14.31
C LEU A 176 -9.03 -5.84 -13.06
N ALA A 177 -9.49 -6.41 -11.93
CA ALA A 177 -9.70 -5.69 -10.69
C ALA A 177 -8.41 -5.05 -10.16
N ALA A 178 -7.25 -5.70 -10.38
CA ALA A 178 -5.96 -5.15 -10.04
C ALA A 178 -5.69 -3.85 -10.82
N GLY A 179 -5.79 -3.89 -12.15
CA GLY A 179 -5.60 -2.69 -12.98
C GLY A 179 -6.59 -1.57 -12.64
N MET A 180 -7.87 -1.91 -12.46
CA MET A 180 -8.91 -0.94 -12.10
C MET A 180 -8.67 -0.28 -10.75
N PHE A 181 -8.25 -1.05 -9.73
CA PHE A 181 -7.92 -0.49 -8.42
C PHE A 181 -6.77 0.51 -8.51
N LEU A 182 -5.72 0.17 -9.25
CA LEU A 182 -4.53 1.01 -9.39
C LEU A 182 -4.84 2.30 -10.16
N GLU A 183 -5.65 2.19 -11.21
CA GLU A 183 -6.12 3.38 -11.93
C GLU A 183 -7.01 4.27 -11.05
N ALA A 184 -7.94 3.66 -10.29
CA ALA A 184 -8.82 4.40 -9.40
C ALA A 184 -8.08 5.04 -8.22
N LEU A 185 -7.04 4.38 -7.71
CA LEU A 185 -6.19 4.90 -6.65
C LEU A 185 -5.34 6.06 -7.19
N ALA A 186 -4.66 5.89 -8.33
CA ALA A 186 -3.91 6.99 -8.97
C ALA A 186 -4.80 8.22 -9.23
N ASP A 187 -6.02 8.01 -9.74
CA ASP A 187 -6.98 9.09 -9.99
C ASP A 187 -7.47 9.73 -8.68
N GLY A 188 -7.86 8.93 -7.70
CA GLY A 188 -8.33 9.40 -6.40
C GLY A 188 -7.28 10.21 -5.64
N LEU A 189 -6.00 9.88 -5.80
CA LEU A 189 -4.87 10.56 -5.18
C LEU A 189 -4.43 11.82 -5.91
N LEU A 190 -4.61 11.88 -7.23
CA LEU A 190 -4.44 13.12 -7.99
C LEU A 190 -5.48 14.18 -7.60
N HIS A 191 -6.68 13.72 -7.22
CA HIS A 191 -7.76 14.59 -6.75
C HIS A 191 -7.73 14.83 -5.22
N ASN A 192 -6.89 14.11 -4.46
CA ASN A 192 -6.61 14.31 -3.03
C ASN A 192 -5.09 14.25 -2.75
N PRO A 193 -4.39 15.40 -2.74
CA PRO A 193 -2.92 15.44 -2.70
C PRO A 193 -2.37 14.91 -1.36
N GLY A 194 -1.88 13.66 -1.34
CA GLY A 194 -1.27 13.07 -0.14
C GLY A 194 -0.66 11.66 -0.24
N CYS A 195 -0.72 10.94 -1.37
CA CYS A 195 -0.33 9.52 -1.43
C CYS A 195 0.45 9.11 -2.68
N VAL A 196 1.21 8.03 -2.57
CA VAL A 196 2.04 7.44 -3.63
C VAL A 196 1.54 6.06 -3.97
N GLU A 197 1.54 5.70 -5.25
CA GLU A 197 1.16 4.36 -5.69
C GLU A 197 2.19 3.80 -6.66
N VAL A 198 2.71 2.60 -6.43
CA VAL A 198 3.64 1.90 -7.33
C VAL A 198 2.93 0.75 -8.03
N ALA A 199 2.45 0.93 -9.26
CA ALA A 199 2.00 -0.18 -10.11
C ALA A 199 1.99 0.06 -11.64
N ARG A 200 1.76 -1.03 -12.38
CA ARG A 200 2.22 -1.33 -13.77
C ARG A 200 1.07 -1.30 -14.80
N ARG A 201 1.32 -0.71 -15.98
CA ARG A 201 0.69 -1.11 -17.26
C ARG A 201 1.79 -1.46 -18.28
N ASN A 202 1.54 -2.45 -19.14
CA ASN A 202 2.33 -2.71 -20.36
C ASN A 202 1.40 -2.46 -21.55
N THR A 203 1.79 -1.55 -22.43
CA THR A 203 1.43 -1.66 -23.84
C THR A 203 2.31 -2.72 -24.47
N ALA A 204 1.70 -3.58 -25.29
CA ALA A 204 2.38 -4.57 -26.09
C ALA A 204 3.30 -3.91 -27.13
N SER A 205 4.52 -4.43 -27.22
CA SER A 205 5.38 -4.46 -28.41
C SER A 205 6.46 -5.50 -28.16
#